data_AF-A0A7J4CTU4-F1
#
_entry.id   AF-A0A7J4CTU4-F1
#
_cell.length_a   1.000
_cell.length_b   1.000
_cell.length_c   1.000
_cell.angle_alpha   90.00
_cell.angle_beta   90.00
_cell.angle_gamma   90.00
#
_symmetry.space_group_name_H-M   'P 1'
#
loop_
_entity.id
_entity.type
_entity.pdbx_description
1 polymer ?
#
loop_
_entity_poly.entity_id
_entity_poly.type
_entity_poly.pdbx_seq_one_letter_code
_entity_poly.pdbx_strand_id
1 'polypeptide(L)'
;MGRAGLDSACLGKVHMERARVGADHSVNTNRINSNATCITLSLLMLLSGCSAIGLGSDDADGPTTAEEPVENLPPTLSIDGDNWSAVSEMILTITGVVDDEIPALVVIDVTLRSGGMVIDPDTYSQFAEVDAGGGLIISLILSEVGGYSVEISVVDESGKPSNSVTGVITVNPPEESAADISSAPIIDIEEPDDVTIYGLVIHDYLDTCQITSVAQNGSAIATTPYQNGTFDLYVGFVEDDTVVYLNVTCGQWTFSNNSIRVRIYVEDSGDDLDGDGVPNEQDSCPEGMGQANGWVANNATDIDADGCHDGFEDADDDDDGILDVYDNCPQSIGWVSTPEYDYDGDGCHDALEDNDDDGDSIIDADDSCPKGALNWPSTFSSDWDSDGCRDMDEDHDDDSDGFN
;
A
#
# COMPACT_ATOMS: atom_id res chain seq x y z
N MET A 1 -2.70 -74.14 -17.12
CA MET A 1 -1.96 -74.19 -15.85
C MET A 1 -2.31 -72.90 -15.12
N GLY A 2 -3.12 -72.81 -14.07
CA GLY A 2 -3.26 -73.68 -12.91
C GLY A 2 -2.73 -72.94 -11.68
N ARG A 3 -3.62 -72.18 -11.00
CA ARG A 3 -3.62 -71.77 -9.56
C ARG A 3 -2.39 -70.97 -9.06
N ALA A 4 -2.46 -69.96 -8.19
CA ALA A 4 -3.38 -69.50 -7.13
C ALA A 4 -3.15 -67.97 -6.96
N GLY A 5 -4.05 -67.09 -6.50
CA GLY A 5 -5.12 -67.25 -5.53
C GLY A 5 -4.60 -66.98 -4.11
N LEU A 6 -4.84 -65.78 -3.57
CA LEU A 6 -5.40 -65.53 -2.23
C LEU A 6 -5.48 -64.02 -1.91
N ASP A 7 -6.71 -63.50 -2.07
CA ASP A 7 -7.28 -62.39 -1.30
C ASP A 7 -7.40 -62.75 0.20
N SER A 8 -7.32 -61.73 1.07
CA SER A 8 -8.13 -61.60 2.30
C SER A 8 -7.77 -60.26 2.97
N ALA A 9 -8.59 -59.21 2.90
CA ALA A 9 -9.86 -58.97 3.61
C ALA A 9 -9.70 -58.25 4.97
N CYS A 10 -10.23 -57.03 4.99
CA CYS A 10 -11.06 -56.37 6.01
C CYS A 10 -10.82 -56.61 7.51
N LEU A 11 -10.62 -55.51 8.25
CA LEU A 11 -11.19 -55.16 9.57
C LEU A 11 -10.78 -53.68 9.82
N GLY A 12 -11.61 -52.71 10.17
CA GLY A 12 -12.82 -52.71 10.97
C GLY A 12 -12.66 -51.58 11.99
N LYS A 13 -13.44 -50.50 11.85
CA LYS A 13 -13.60 -49.41 12.84
C LYS A 13 -14.02 -49.96 14.20
N VAL A 14 -13.88 -49.08 15.21
CA VAL A 14 -14.64 -48.91 16.48
C VAL A 14 -13.69 -49.04 17.68
N HIS A 15 -13.26 -47.92 18.29
CA HIS A 15 -13.90 -47.20 19.41
C HIS A 15 -13.85 -47.97 20.75
N MET A 16 -13.20 -47.40 21.75
CA MET A 16 -13.37 -47.60 23.21
C MET A 16 -12.34 -46.68 23.89
N GLU A 17 -12.55 -46.00 25.02
CA GLU A 17 -13.67 -45.81 25.96
C GLU A 17 -13.22 -44.69 26.93
N ARG A 18 -14.08 -43.73 27.31
CA ARG A 18 -14.78 -43.59 28.64
C ARG A 18 -13.85 -43.59 29.88
N ALA A 19 -14.06 -42.82 30.96
CA ALA A 19 -15.24 -42.14 31.47
C ALA A 19 -14.89 -41.09 32.56
N ARG A 20 -15.77 -40.08 32.71
CA ARG A 20 -16.46 -39.50 33.92
C ARG A 20 -15.69 -39.36 35.26
N VAL A 21 -15.88 -38.30 36.05
CA VAL A 21 -17.11 -37.89 36.82
C VAL A 21 -16.96 -36.39 37.21
N GLY A 22 -17.93 -35.49 36.96
CA GLY A 22 -19.02 -35.03 37.86
C GLY A 22 -18.58 -33.76 38.64
N ALA A 23 -19.33 -32.68 38.88
CA ALA A 23 -20.76 -32.37 38.97
C ALA A 23 -20.91 -30.83 38.78
N ASP A 24 -21.87 -30.33 38.00
CA ASP A 24 -23.19 -29.83 38.45
C ASP A 24 -23.20 -28.33 38.83
N HIS A 25 -23.69 -27.48 37.91
CA HIS A 25 -24.74 -26.46 38.17
C HIS A 25 -25.05 -25.62 36.91
N SER A 26 -26.10 -26.05 36.21
CA SER A 26 -27.26 -25.27 35.75
C SER A 26 -27.20 -23.72 35.61
N VAL A 27 -27.51 -23.27 34.38
CA VAL A 27 -28.62 -22.34 34.00
C VAL A 27 -28.31 -20.87 33.66
N ASN A 28 -28.72 -20.57 32.41
CA ASN A 28 -29.24 -19.34 31.78
C ASN A 28 -28.35 -18.20 31.29
N THR A 29 -28.16 -18.26 29.97
CA THR A 29 -28.41 -17.23 28.95
C THR A 29 -29.52 -16.21 29.24
N ASN A 30 -29.33 -15.02 28.65
CA ASN A 30 -30.26 -13.90 28.41
C ASN A 30 -30.40 -12.85 29.52
N ARG A 31 -29.70 -11.73 29.33
CA ARG A 31 -30.19 -10.40 29.75
C ARG A 31 -30.09 -9.43 28.58
N ILE A 32 -31.21 -9.33 27.87
CA ILE A 32 -31.61 -8.22 27.02
C ILE A 32 -32.30 -7.19 27.95
N ASN A 33 -32.00 -5.91 27.72
CA ASN A 33 -32.73 -4.68 28.06
C ASN A 33 -33.48 -4.61 29.40
N SER A 34 -33.02 -3.71 30.29
CA SER A 34 -33.88 -2.96 31.22
C SER A 34 -33.10 -1.79 31.81
N ASN A 35 -33.15 -0.63 31.15
CA ASN A 35 -32.95 0.70 31.75
C ASN A 35 -34.04 1.63 31.20
N ALA A 36 -35.28 1.27 31.50
CA ALA A 36 -36.45 2.12 31.45
C ALA A 36 -37.34 1.68 32.62
N THR A 37 -38.07 2.63 33.22
CA THR A 37 -38.93 2.51 34.41
C THR A 37 -38.26 2.65 35.78
N CYS A 38 -37.81 3.87 36.09
CA CYS A 38 -37.86 4.40 37.46
C CYS A 38 -38.81 5.61 37.50
N ILE A 39 -40.05 5.37 37.04
CA ILE A 39 -41.22 6.21 37.27
C ILE A 39 -42.29 5.21 37.65
N THR A 40 -42.83 5.33 38.87
CA THR A 40 -44.02 4.65 39.46
C THR A 40 -43.76 4.08 40.87
N LEU A 41 -43.34 4.91 41.82
CA LEU A 41 -43.66 4.65 43.23
C LEU A 41 -43.76 5.92 44.09
N SER A 42 -44.54 6.91 43.63
CA SER A 42 -44.89 8.08 44.47
C SER A 42 -46.34 8.54 44.31
N LEU A 43 -47.24 7.71 43.78
CA LEU A 43 -48.63 8.14 43.55
C LEU A 43 -49.64 7.03 43.82
N LEU A 44 -49.82 6.65 45.09
CA LEU A 44 -51.06 6.04 45.61
C LEU A 44 -50.97 5.76 47.12
N MET A 45 -50.87 6.80 47.94
CA MET A 45 -51.28 6.76 49.36
C MET A 45 -51.89 8.09 49.81
N LEU A 46 -52.84 8.58 49.02
CA LEU A 46 -53.86 9.51 49.48
C LEU A 46 -55.18 8.92 49.05
N LEU A 47 -55.84 8.18 49.96
CA LEU A 47 -57.30 8.05 50.09
C LEU A 47 -57.64 6.94 51.09
N SER A 48 -58.60 7.25 51.97
CA SER A 48 -59.12 6.47 53.12
C SER A 48 -58.22 6.52 54.35
N GLY A 49 -58.68 6.88 55.55
CA GLY A 49 -60.03 7.16 56.02
C GLY A 49 -59.99 7.12 57.55
N CYS A 50 -60.66 8.08 58.18
CA CYS A 50 -60.81 8.22 59.63
C CYS A 50 -61.37 6.96 60.32
N SER A 51 -60.94 6.70 61.57
CA SER A 51 -61.74 6.30 62.77
C SER A 51 -60.76 5.92 63.90
N ALA A 52 -60.45 6.81 64.86
CA ALA A 52 -61.21 7.14 66.06
C ALA A 52 -60.97 6.22 67.29
N ILE A 53 -60.67 6.90 68.41
CA ILE A 53 -60.85 6.58 69.85
C ILE A 53 -59.64 6.00 70.61
N GLY A 54 -59.16 6.76 71.61
CA GLY A 54 -58.50 6.17 72.80
C GLY A 54 -57.61 7.06 73.68
N LEU A 55 -58.16 8.15 74.24
CA LEU A 55 -57.87 8.76 75.56
C LEU A 55 -56.42 8.80 76.10
N GLY A 56 -55.89 10.02 76.21
CA GLY A 56 -54.77 10.38 77.09
C GLY A 56 -54.65 11.89 77.16
N SER A 57 -55.26 12.48 78.17
CA SER A 57 -55.20 13.90 78.52
C SER A 57 -53.76 14.32 78.86
N ASP A 58 -53.27 15.39 78.25
CA ASP A 58 -52.50 16.42 78.95
C ASP A 58 -52.54 17.71 78.11
N ASP A 59 -53.17 18.72 78.69
CA ASP A 59 -53.19 20.09 78.18
C ASP A 59 -51.78 20.68 78.22
N ALA A 60 -51.22 21.01 77.06
CA ALA A 60 -50.11 21.94 76.93
C ALA A 60 -50.35 22.80 75.69
N ASP A 61 -51.01 23.95 75.91
CA ASP A 61 -51.19 25.02 74.96
C ASP A 61 -49.82 25.63 74.63
N GLY A 62 -49.23 25.22 73.49
CA GLY A 62 -48.03 25.81 72.92
C GLY A 62 -48.42 26.78 71.81
N PRO A 63 -47.86 28.00 71.76
CA PRO A 63 -48.29 29.01 70.80
C PRO A 63 -47.93 28.57 69.39
N THR A 64 -48.90 28.63 68.48
CA THR A 64 -48.64 28.60 67.04
C THR A 64 -47.81 29.82 66.67
N THR A 65 -46.50 29.62 66.52
CA THR A 65 -45.63 30.58 65.83
C THR A 65 -46.12 30.67 64.39
N ALA A 66 -46.64 31.84 64.01
CA ALA A 66 -46.80 32.18 62.61
C ALA A 66 -45.40 32.13 61.99
N GLU A 67 -45.23 31.32 60.94
CA GLU A 67 -44.04 31.37 60.11
C GLU A 67 -43.99 32.77 59.48
N GLU A 68 -42.97 33.55 59.83
CA GLU A 68 -42.65 34.79 59.15
C GLU A 68 -42.48 34.48 57.65
N PRO A 69 -43.03 35.30 56.73
CA PRO A 69 -42.80 35.09 55.31
C PRO A 69 -41.30 35.14 55.05
N VAL A 70 -40.73 34.08 54.49
CA VAL A 70 -39.35 34.10 54.00
C VAL A 70 -39.28 35.21 52.96
N GLU A 71 -38.47 36.23 53.24
CA GLU A 71 -38.29 37.36 52.33
C GLU A 71 -37.61 36.83 51.07
N ASN A 72 -38.29 36.89 49.93
CA ASN A 72 -37.72 36.45 48.66
C ASN A 72 -36.56 37.37 48.26
N LEU A 73 -35.34 36.86 48.14
CA LEU A 73 -34.18 37.63 47.67
C LEU A 73 -33.92 37.33 46.20
N PRO A 74 -33.22 38.21 45.46
CA PRO A 74 -32.80 37.85 44.11
C PRO A 74 -31.74 36.75 44.15
N PRO A 75 -31.78 35.75 43.23
CA PRO A 75 -30.80 34.68 43.17
C PRO A 75 -29.41 35.22 42.82
N THR A 76 -28.36 34.56 43.30
CA THR A 76 -26.98 34.87 42.89
C THR A 76 -26.39 33.74 42.07
N LEU A 77 -25.68 34.10 40.99
CA LEU A 77 -25.12 33.15 40.04
C LEU A 77 -23.59 33.22 40.05
N SER A 78 -22.95 32.07 40.19
CA SER A 78 -21.51 31.90 40.02
C SER A 78 -21.24 30.78 39.02
N ILE A 79 -20.41 31.04 38.01
CA ILE A 79 -20.03 30.06 36.99
C ILE A 79 -18.54 29.75 37.15
N ASP A 80 -18.16 28.50 36.92
CA ASP A 80 -16.77 28.06 36.90
C ASP A 80 -16.10 28.48 35.57
N GLY A 81 -15.28 29.53 35.64
CA GLY A 81 -14.48 30.03 34.52
C GLY A 81 -15.20 31.00 33.57
N ASP A 82 -14.47 31.51 32.59
CA ASP A 82 -14.93 32.54 31.64
C ASP A 82 -14.44 32.33 30.19
N ASN A 83 -13.57 31.34 29.94
CA ASN A 83 -13.04 30.99 28.63
C ASN A 83 -13.09 29.47 28.42
N TRP A 84 -14.13 29.00 27.73
CA TRP A 84 -14.33 27.58 27.45
C TRP A 84 -13.89 27.24 26.03
N SER A 85 -13.38 26.02 25.85
CA SER A 85 -13.09 25.48 24.53
C SER A 85 -13.82 24.16 24.33
N ALA A 86 -14.31 23.95 23.13
CA ALA A 86 -14.99 22.72 22.71
C ALA A 86 -14.55 22.34 21.30
N VAL A 87 -14.75 21.09 20.94
CA VAL A 87 -14.63 20.63 19.55
C VAL A 87 -16.03 20.69 18.93
N SER A 88 -16.11 21.01 17.64
CA SER A 88 -17.38 21.00 16.92
C SER A 88 -18.10 19.66 17.09
N GLU A 89 -19.42 19.70 17.26
CA GLU A 89 -20.30 18.55 17.51
C GLU A 89 -20.04 17.79 18.83
N MET A 90 -19.11 18.25 19.68
CA MET A 90 -18.92 17.72 21.03
C MET A 90 -19.71 18.50 22.08
N ILE A 91 -20.04 17.83 23.19
CA ILE A 91 -20.74 18.45 24.33
C ILE A 91 -19.76 19.30 25.14
N LEU A 92 -19.99 20.60 25.19
CA LEU A 92 -19.39 21.50 26.16
C LEU A 92 -20.21 21.50 27.45
N THR A 93 -19.59 21.24 28.60
CA THR A 93 -20.26 21.32 29.91
C THR A 93 -19.73 22.51 30.71
N ILE A 94 -20.63 23.39 31.11
CA ILE A 94 -20.37 24.54 31.98
C ILE A 94 -21.02 24.24 33.33
N THR A 95 -20.26 24.37 34.41
CA THR A 95 -20.74 24.16 35.78
C THR A 95 -20.78 25.47 36.55
N GLY A 96 -21.62 25.53 37.57
CA GLY A 96 -21.72 26.68 38.44
C GLY A 96 -22.52 26.39 39.70
N VAL A 97 -22.79 27.45 40.47
CA VAL A 97 -23.61 27.42 41.66
C VAL A 97 -24.62 28.56 41.60
N VAL A 98 -25.86 28.24 41.91
CA VAL A 98 -26.97 29.17 42.14
C VAL A 98 -27.28 29.16 43.63
N ASP A 99 -27.16 30.32 44.26
CA ASP A 99 -27.57 30.52 45.65
C ASP A 99 -28.89 31.29 45.66
N ASP A 100 -29.93 30.62 46.14
CA ASP A 100 -31.33 31.06 46.13
C ASP A 100 -32.12 30.36 47.25
N GLU A 101 -33.27 30.90 47.65
CA GLU A 101 -34.13 30.25 48.65
C GLU A 101 -34.70 28.92 48.17
N ILE A 102 -34.99 28.79 46.86
CA ILE A 102 -35.47 27.55 46.24
C ILE A 102 -34.73 27.31 44.91
N PRO A 103 -33.47 26.87 44.94
CA PRO A 103 -32.62 26.76 43.75
C PRO A 103 -33.20 25.87 42.64
N ALA A 104 -34.03 24.88 42.98
CA ALA A 104 -34.63 23.96 42.02
C ALA A 104 -35.76 24.57 41.16
N LEU A 105 -36.25 25.78 41.48
CA LEU A 105 -37.34 26.45 40.74
C LEU A 105 -36.87 27.59 39.83
N VAL A 106 -35.57 27.89 39.82
CA VAL A 106 -35.01 28.93 38.96
C VAL A 106 -35.05 28.52 37.49
N VAL A 107 -35.25 29.50 36.61
CA VAL A 107 -35.18 29.34 35.15
C VAL A 107 -33.85 29.87 34.66
N ILE A 108 -33.14 29.07 33.88
CA ILE A 108 -31.84 29.43 33.31
C ILE A 108 -32.07 30.09 31.94
N ASP A 109 -31.52 31.28 31.74
CA ASP A 109 -31.50 31.99 30.47
C ASP A 109 -30.07 32.03 29.92
N VAL A 110 -29.89 31.50 28.71
CA VAL A 110 -28.59 31.46 28.02
C VAL A 110 -28.73 32.12 26.67
N THR A 111 -27.96 33.19 26.49
CA THR A 111 -27.89 33.92 25.22
C THR A 111 -26.52 33.68 24.59
N LEU A 112 -26.49 32.96 23.47
CA LEU A 112 -25.30 32.79 22.64
C LEU A 112 -25.24 33.84 21.53
N ARG A 113 -24.03 34.33 21.25
CA ARG A 113 -23.76 35.26 20.16
C ARG A 113 -22.54 34.81 19.35
N SER A 114 -22.63 34.90 18.03
CA SER A 114 -21.48 34.75 17.10
C SER A 114 -21.36 36.01 16.26
N GLY A 115 -20.16 36.57 16.16
CA GLY A 115 -19.93 37.82 15.41
C GLY A 115 -20.76 39.03 15.87
N GLY A 116 -21.29 39.00 17.10
CA GLY A 116 -22.17 40.05 17.66
C GLY A 116 -23.68 39.86 17.41
N MET A 117 -24.07 38.83 16.64
CA MET A 117 -25.47 38.48 16.40
C MET A 117 -25.94 37.40 17.38
N VAL A 118 -27.17 37.53 17.91
CA VAL A 118 -27.78 36.50 18.77
C VAL A 118 -28.11 35.28 17.93
N ILE A 119 -27.69 34.12 18.40
CA ILE A 119 -27.97 32.82 17.79
C ILE A 119 -29.32 32.34 18.30
N ASP A 120 -30.14 31.84 17.38
CA ASP A 120 -31.46 31.29 17.72
C ASP A 120 -31.29 30.05 18.62
N PRO A 121 -31.96 29.99 19.79
CA PRO A 121 -31.95 28.82 20.67
C PRO A 121 -32.25 27.48 19.97
N ASP A 122 -33.02 27.50 18.88
CA ASP A 122 -33.35 26.29 18.11
C ASP A 122 -32.17 25.75 17.29
N THR A 123 -31.08 26.50 17.15
CA THR A 123 -29.91 26.13 16.31
C THR A 123 -28.79 25.43 17.06
N TYR A 124 -28.86 25.35 18.39
CA TYR A 124 -27.91 24.60 19.21
C TYR A 124 -28.65 23.70 20.20
N SER A 125 -28.08 22.53 20.48
CA SER A 125 -28.66 21.67 21.51
C SER A 125 -28.21 22.15 22.87
N GLN A 126 -29.18 22.42 23.74
CA GLN A 126 -28.93 22.85 25.11
C GLN A 126 -29.66 21.94 26.10
N PHE A 127 -28.94 21.57 27.15
CA PHE A 127 -29.51 21.02 28.38
C PHE A 127 -29.01 21.87 29.55
N ALA A 128 -29.90 22.26 30.46
CA ALA A 128 -29.54 23.10 31.59
C ALA A 128 -30.38 22.70 32.81
N GLU A 129 -29.74 22.42 33.94
CA GLU A 129 -30.40 21.97 35.17
C GLU A 129 -29.75 22.61 36.40
N VAL A 130 -30.56 22.95 37.41
CA VAL A 130 -30.09 23.29 38.76
C VAL A 130 -30.58 22.22 39.73
N ASP A 131 -29.65 21.61 40.47
CA ASP A 131 -30.00 20.61 41.48
C ASP A 131 -30.58 21.25 42.76
N ALA A 132 -31.15 20.43 43.64
CA ALA A 132 -31.74 20.91 44.89
C ALA A 132 -30.72 21.53 45.87
N GLY A 133 -29.42 21.36 45.64
CA GLY A 133 -28.33 21.97 46.39
C GLY A 133 -27.76 23.23 45.75
N GLY A 134 -28.34 23.72 44.64
CA GLY A 134 -27.88 24.89 43.90
C GLY A 134 -26.79 24.60 42.87
N GLY A 135 -26.42 23.35 42.62
CA GLY A 135 -25.46 23.00 41.57
C GLY A 135 -26.05 23.20 40.17
N LEU A 136 -25.42 24.03 39.35
CA LEU A 136 -25.82 24.33 37.98
C LEU A 136 -24.96 23.53 36.99
N ILE A 137 -25.61 22.89 36.03
CA ILE A 137 -24.96 22.23 34.88
C ILE A 137 -25.64 22.69 33.59
N ILE A 138 -24.84 23.19 32.65
CA ILE A 138 -25.28 23.56 31.30
C ILE A 138 -24.45 22.76 30.29
N SER A 139 -25.10 21.98 29.44
CA SER A 139 -24.50 21.25 28.33
C SER A 139 -24.91 21.86 27.00
N LEU A 140 -23.94 22.20 26.17
CA LEU A 140 -24.13 22.82 24.85
C LEU A 140 -23.50 21.93 23.76
N ILE A 141 -24.16 21.79 22.60
CA ILE A 141 -23.56 21.19 21.39
C ILE A 141 -23.60 22.24 20.28
N LEU A 142 -22.42 22.61 19.79
CA LEU A 142 -22.23 23.61 18.74
C LEU A 142 -21.63 22.93 17.51
N SER A 143 -22.29 23.05 16.35
CA SER A 143 -21.88 22.41 15.08
C SER A 143 -21.04 23.31 14.19
N GLU A 144 -21.05 24.62 14.42
CA GLU A 144 -20.26 25.58 13.65
C GLU A 144 -18.97 25.93 14.42
N VAL A 145 -17.83 25.88 13.73
CA VAL A 145 -16.53 26.28 14.30
C VAL A 145 -16.43 27.79 14.41
N GLY A 146 -15.74 28.29 15.44
CA GLY A 146 -15.54 29.73 15.62
C GLY A 146 -15.61 30.19 17.06
N GLY A 147 -15.62 31.51 17.24
CA GLY A 147 -15.72 32.17 18.54
C GLY A 147 -17.14 32.62 18.84
N TYR A 148 -17.64 32.24 20.01
CA TYR A 148 -18.94 32.61 20.53
C TYR A 148 -18.78 33.41 21.82
N SER A 149 -19.67 34.35 22.08
CA SER A 149 -19.86 34.90 23.42
C SER A 149 -21.16 34.39 24.01
N VAL A 150 -21.10 33.95 25.25
CA VAL A 150 -22.25 33.46 26.01
C VAL A 150 -22.55 34.41 27.14
N GLU A 151 -23.82 34.68 27.37
CA GLU A 151 -24.33 35.40 28.53
C GLU A 151 -25.34 34.50 29.25
N ILE A 152 -25.10 34.21 30.52
CA ILE A 152 -25.91 33.30 31.35
C ILE A 152 -26.49 34.11 32.50
N SER A 153 -27.80 33.96 32.74
CA SER A 153 -28.48 34.50 33.91
C SER A 153 -29.54 33.53 34.40
N VAL A 154 -29.96 33.65 35.65
CA VAL A 154 -31.07 32.86 36.20
C VAL A 154 -32.16 33.78 36.72
N VAL A 155 -33.41 33.33 36.66
CA VAL A 155 -34.58 34.06 37.14
C VAL A 155 -35.33 33.18 38.14
N ASP A 156 -35.62 33.71 39.33
CA ASP A 156 -36.40 33.00 40.35
C ASP A 156 -37.89 32.84 39.94
N GLU A 157 -38.67 32.09 40.72
CA GLU A 157 -40.10 31.91 40.47
C GLU A 157 -40.93 33.20 40.62
N SER A 158 -40.38 34.19 41.31
CA SER A 158 -40.97 35.52 41.49
C SER A 158 -40.64 36.50 40.36
N GLY A 159 -39.81 36.09 39.39
CA GLY A 159 -39.37 36.90 38.25
C GLY A 159 -38.20 37.86 38.54
N LYS A 160 -37.46 37.68 39.64
CA LYS A 160 -36.26 38.47 39.95
C LYS A 160 -35.03 37.86 39.27
N PRO A 161 -34.27 38.65 38.49
CA PRO A 161 -33.08 38.16 37.80
C PRO A 161 -31.85 38.15 38.72
N SER A 162 -30.94 37.23 38.45
CA SER A 162 -29.58 37.22 38.99
C SER A 162 -28.67 38.25 38.31
N ASN A 163 -27.40 38.31 38.76
CA ASN A 163 -26.32 38.84 37.93
C ASN A 163 -26.16 38.00 36.64
N SER A 164 -25.81 38.64 35.52
CA SER A 164 -25.40 37.93 34.32
C SER A 164 -23.90 37.65 34.36
N VAL A 165 -23.52 36.45 33.92
CA VAL A 165 -22.12 36.05 33.72
C VAL A 165 -21.88 35.92 32.23
N THR A 166 -20.84 36.59 31.74
CA THR A 166 -20.42 36.50 30.35
C THR A 166 -19.13 35.71 30.24
N GLY A 167 -18.99 34.97 29.14
CA GLY A 167 -17.73 34.32 28.80
C GLY A 167 -17.60 34.05 27.30
N VAL A 168 -16.44 33.52 26.92
CA VAL A 168 -16.10 33.22 25.53
C VAL A 168 -16.03 31.71 25.36
N ILE A 169 -16.63 31.21 24.29
CA ILE A 169 -16.53 29.82 23.87
C ILE A 169 -15.79 29.77 22.55
N THR A 170 -14.69 29.00 22.49
CA THR A 170 -13.97 28.71 21.25
C THR A 170 -14.28 27.30 20.79
N VAL A 171 -14.97 27.16 19.65
CA VAL A 171 -15.25 25.87 19.03
C VAL A 171 -14.19 25.60 17.96
N ASN A 172 -13.31 24.65 18.27
CA ASN A 172 -12.29 24.19 17.34
C ASN A 172 -12.87 23.14 16.37
N PRO A 173 -12.37 23.06 15.13
CA PRO A 173 -12.73 21.95 14.25
C PRO A 173 -12.34 20.60 14.86
N PRO A 174 -13.03 19.51 14.47
CA PRO A 174 -12.63 18.16 14.84
C PRO A 174 -11.23 17.84 14.29
N GLU A 175 -10.55 16.91 14.96
CA GLU A 175 -9.29 16.38 14.46
C GLU A 175 -9.56 15.61 13.16
N GLU A 176 -8.77 15.89 12.13
CA GLU A 176 -8.87 15.28 10.82
C GLU A 176 -7.57 14.54 10.52
N SER A 177 -7.69 13.28 10.11
CA SER A 177 -6.56 12.41 9.80
C SER A 177 -5.79 12.92 8.58
N ALA A 178 -4.49 12.65 8.52
CA ALA A 178 -3.70 12.98 7.34
C ALA A 178 -4.12 12.11 6.14
N ALA A 179 -4.17 12.71 4.95
CA ALA A 179 -4.41 12.01 3.70
C ALA A 179 -3.31 10.99 3.44
N ASP A 180 -3.71 9.77 3.09
CA ASP A 180 -2.80 8.72 2.67
C ASP A 180 -3.22 8.11 1.33
N ILE A 181 -2.25 7.70 0.52
CA ILE A 181 -2.46 7.14 -0.82
C ILE A 181 -1.58 5.91 -1.03
N SER A 182 -2.16 4.88 -1.65
CA SER A 182 -1.48 3.62 -1.96
C SER A 182 -1.85 3.14 -3.37
N SER A 183 -0.88 2.53 -4.05
CA SER A 183 -1.06 1.83 -5.33
C SER A 183 0.09 0.81 -5.50
N ALA A 184 0.04 0.01 -6.56
CA ALA A 184 1.17 -0.84 -6.92
C ALA A 184 2.41 0.03 -7.20
N PRO A 185 3.57 -0.26 -6.58
CA PRO A 185 4.77 0.57 -6.75
C PRO A 185 5.42 0.39 -8.12
N ILE A 186 5.16 -0.75 -8.76
CA ILE A 186 5.67 -1.17 -10.06
C ILE A 186 4.50 -1.76 -10.85
N ILE A 187 4.42 -1.42 -12.13
CA ILE A 187 3.49 -1.99 -13.12
C ILE A 187 4.35 -2.43 -14.30
N ASP A 188 4.27 -3.69 -14.68
CA ASP A 188 4.99 -4.25 -15.82
C ASP A 188 3.99 -4.44 -16.96
N ILE A 189 4.33 -3.96 -18.16
CA ILE A 189 3.55 -4.17 -19.39
C ILE A 189 4.43 -4.86 -20.43
N GLU A 190 3.86 -5.83 -21.14
CA GLU A 190 4.58 -6.67 -22.12
C GLU A 190 4.92 -5.89 -23.40
N GLU A 191 4.10 -4.91 -23.77
CA GLU A 191 4.28 -4.06 -24.95
C GLU A 191 3.76 -2.64 -24.65
N PRO A 192 4.13 -1.63 -25.44
CA PRO A 192 3.55 -0.29 -25.35
C PRO A 192 2.01 -0.29 -25.41
N ASP A 193 1.35 0.08 -24.31
CA ASP A 193 -0.12 0.09 -24.20
C ASP A 193 -0.64 1.24 -23.31
N ASP A 194 -1.95 1.43 -23.31
CA ASP A 194 -2.69 2.35 -22.45
C ASP A 194 -2.71 1.87 -20.99
N VAL A 195 -2.12 2.66 -20.08
CA VAL A 195 -2.02 2.30 -18.66
C VAL A 195 -3.05 3.03 -17.80
N THR A 196 -3.72 2.28 -16.92
CA THR A 196 -4.57 2.82 -15.84
C THR A 196 -4.02 2.39 -14.49
N ILE A 197 -3.72 3.36 -13.61
CA ILE A 197 -3.24 3.08 -12.26
C ILE A 197 -4.43 2.94 -11.32
N TYR A 198 -4.46 1.85 -10.57
CA TYR A 198 -5.45 1.60 -9.53
C TYR A 198 -4.83 1.75 -8.14
N GLY A 199 -5.63 2.24 -7.19
CA GLY A 199 -5.16 2.38 -5.82
C GLY A 199 -6.25 2.69 -4.81
N LEU A 200 -5.81 3.10 -3.63
CA LEU A 200 -6.64 3.43 -2.47
C LEU A 200 -6.19 4.75 -1.85
N VAL A 201 -7.14 5.59 -1.49
CA VAL A 201 -6.97 6.77 -0.63
C VAL A 201 -7.63 6.50 0.71
N ILE A 202 -6.95 6.85 1.80
CA ILE A 202 -7.46 6.73 3.16
C ILE A 202 -7.52 8.14 3.77
N HIS A 203 -8.73 8.56 4.14
CA HIS A 203 -9.02 9.83 4.78
C HIS A 203 -10.42 9.82 5.40
N ASP A 204 -10.68 10.66 6.42
CA ASP A 204 -11.98 10.73 7.10
C ASP A 204 -13.09 11.26 6.19
N TYR A 205 -12.74 12.20 5.30
CA TYR A 205 -13.65 12.85 4.36
C TYR A 205 -13.20 12.65 2.91
N LEU A 206 -13.51 11.49 2.34
CA LEU A 206 -13.10 11.11 0.97
C LEU A 206 -13.64 12.04 -0.11
N ASP A 207 -14.82 12.63 0.08
CA ASP A 207 -15.43 13.56 -0.88
C ASP A 207 -14.65 14.87 -1.04
N THR A 208 -13.71 15.15 -0.13
CA THR A 208 -12.79 16.31 -0.21
C THR A 208 -11.47 15.98 -0.89
N CYS A 209 -11.23 14.71 -1.22
CA CYS A 209 -9.97 14.25 -1.77
C CYS A 209 -9.90 14.40 -3.29
N GLN A 210 -8.74 14.83 -3.78
CA GLN A 210 -8.42 14.87 -5.20
C GLN A 210 -7.05 14.27 -5.43
N ILE A 211 -6.94 13.35 -6.41
CA ILE A 211 -5.68 12.79 -6.87
C ILE A 211 -5.28 13.54 -8.14
N THR A 212 -4.02 13.94 -8.22
CA THR A 212 -3.44 14.65 -9.36
C THR A 212 -2.12 14.01 -9.78
N SER A 213 -1.82 14.08 -11.06
CA SER A 213 -0.55 13.66 -11.65
C SER A 213 -0.31 14.44 -12.95
N VAL A 214 0.85 14.23 -13.57
CA VAL A 214 1.23 14.81 -14.86
C VAL A 214 1.43 13.65 -15.84
N ALA A 215 0.69 13.66 -16.95
CA ALA A 215 0.86 12.71 -18.04
C ALA A 215 2.17 12.96 -18.78
N GLN A 216 2.64 11.98 -19.56
CA GLN A 216 3.89 12.08 -20.33
C GLN A 216 3.93 13.31 -21.27
N ASN A 217 2.78 13.66 -21.87
CA ASN A 217 2.65 14.84 -22.73
C ASN A 217 2.66 16.19 -21.97
N GLY A 218 2.88 16.17 -20.66
CA GLY A 218 2.89 17.36 -19.79
C GLY A 218 1.49 17.85 -19.38
N SER A 219 0.42 17.16 -19.78
CA SER A 219 -0.95 17.50 -19.37
C SER A 219 -1.21 17.08 -17.93
N ALA A 220 -1.92 17.93 -17.18
CA ALA A 220 -2.38 17.55 -15.86
C ALA A 220 -3.52 16.52 -15.97
N ILE A 221 -3.38 15.40 -15.26
CA ILE A 221 -4.42 14.38 -15.12
C ILE A 221 -4.89 14.36 -13.66
N ALA A 222 -6.18 14.17 -13.46
CA ALA A 222 -6.77 14.18 -12.12
C ALA A 222 -7.97 13.25 -12.04
N THR A 223 -8.20 12.70 -10.85
CA THR A 223 -9.36 11.87 -10.52
C THR A 223 -9.77 12.12 -9.06
N THR A 224 -10.97 11.68 -8.69
CA THR A 224 -11.47 11.71 -7.31
C THR A 224 -11.69 10.27 -6.84
N PRO A 225 -11.39 9.94 -5.59
CA PRO A 225 -11.61 8.59 -5.10
C PRO A 225 -13.12 8.32 -5.00
N TYR A 226 -13.49 7.05 -5.16
CA TYR A 226 -14.84 6.56 -4.88
C TYR A 226 -15.12 6.58 -3.36
N GLN A 227 -16.39 6.42 -2.98
CA GLN A 227 -16.82 6.42 -1.57
C GLN A 227 -16.17 5.32 -0.71
N ASN A 228 -15.63 4.27 -1.33
CA ASN A 228 -14.88 3.20 -0.66
C ASN A 228 -13.36 3.49 -0.59
N GLY A 229 -12.92 4.67 -1.03
CA GLY A 229 -11.52 5.11 -1.09
C GLY A 229 -10.76 4.66 -2.34
N THR A 230 -11.30 3.76 -3.15
CA THR A 230 -10.60 3.28 -4.35
C THR A 230 -10.52 4.37 -5.43
N PHE A 231 -9.54 4.30 -6.32
CA PHE A 231 -9.46 5.17 -7.49
C PHE A 231 -8.89 4.43 -8.69
N ASP A 232 -9.22 4.92 -9.88
CA ASP A 232 -8.56 4.62 -11.15
C ASP A 232 -8.12 5.94 -11.81
N LEU A 233 -6.89 5.95 -12.30
CA LEU A 233 -6.30 7.09 -13.00
C LEU A 233 -5.74 6.62 -14.34
N TYR A 234 -6.38 7.02 -15.42
CA TYR A 234 -5.90 6.78 -16.78
C TYR A 234 -4.69 7.69 -17.08
N VAL A 235 -3.53 7.06 -17.29
CA VAL A 235 -2.26 7.73 -17.61
C VAL A 235 -2.14 7.99 -19.11
N GLY A 236 -2.74 7.11 -19.93
CA GLY A 236 -2.63 7.09 -21.38
C GLY A 236 -1.61 6.07 -21.87
N PHE A 237 -1.27 6.17 -23.15
CA PHE A 237 -0.31 5.31 -23.84
C PHE A 237 1.12 5.52 -23.32
N VAL A 238 1.81 4.44 -23.00
CA VAL A 238 3.19 4.44 -22.49
C VAL A 238 4.09 3.69 -23.47
N GLU A 239 4.98 4.42 -24.14
CA GLU A 239 5.95 3.86 -25.10
C GLU A 239 7.21 3.32 -24.41
N ASP A 240 7.72 4.05 -23.42
CA ASP A 240 8.96 3.72 -22.71
C ASP A 240 8.77 3.68 -21.19
N ASP A 241 9.73 3.06 -20.50
CA ASP A 241 9.91 3.09 -19.04
C ASP A 241 9.61 4.48 -18.45
N THR A 242 8.58 4.55 -17.60
CA THR A 242 8.02 5.82 -17.14
C THR A 242 7.79 5.85 -15.63
N VAL A 243 8.03 7.02 -15.03
CA VAL A 243 7.76 7.27 -13.61
C VAL A 243 6.60 8.24 -13.47
N VAL A 244 5.53 7.81 -12.81
CA VAL A 244 4.34 8.60 -12.53
C VAL A 244 4.33 9.01 -11.05
N TYR A 245 4.12 10.30 -10.77
CA TYR A 245 3.96 10.81 -9.41
C TYR A 245 2.50 11.08 -9.12
N LEU A 246 1.93 10.34 -8.17
CA LEU A 246 0.56 10.55 -7.71
C LEU A 246 0.59 11.43 -6.47
N ASN A 247 -0.16 12.53 -6.50
CA ASN A 247 -0.32 13.43 -5.37
C ASN A 247 -1.79 13.49 -4.96
N VAL A 248 -2.09 13.12 -3.71
CA VAL A 248 -3.42 13.26 -3.13
C VAL A 248 -3.47 14.50 -2.25
N THR A 249 -4.54 15.27 -2.36
CA THR A 249 -4.87 16.38 -1.46
C THR A 249 -6.27 16.17 -0.90
N CYS A 250 -6.42 16.16 0.42
CA CYS A 250 -7.71 16.07 1.10
C CYS A 250 -7.82 17.13 2.20
N GLY A 251 -9.05 17.43 2.63
CA GLY A 251 -9.26 18.27 3.82
C GLY A 251 -10.61 18.99 3.82
N GLN A 252 -11.41 18.73 4.84
CA GLN A 252 -12.60 19.51 5.17
C GLN A 252 -12.28 20.64 6.17
N TRP A 253 -11.41 20.35 7.14
CA TRP A 253 -11.03 21.25 8.23
C TRP A 253 -9.53 21.56 8.23
N THR A 254 -8.70 20.54 8.01
CA THR A 254 -7.24 20.62 7.94
C THR A 254 -6.78 20.02 6.61
N PHE A 255 -6.19 20.86 5.75
CA PHE A 255 -5.63 20.38 4.49
C PHE A 255 -4.41 19.49 4.74
N SER A 256 -4.43 18.31 4.14
CA SER A 256 -3.32 17.36 4.14
C SER A 256 -3.05 16.88 2.71
N ASN A 257 -1.79 16.52 2.46
CA ASN A 257 -1.39 15.96 1.19
C ASN A 257 -0.36 14.86 1.40
N ASN A 258 -0.31 13.93 0.44
CA ASN A 258 0.70 12.89 0.39
C ASN A 258 0.99 12.56 -1.08
N SER A 259 2.19 12.09 -1.37
CA SER A 259 2.55 11.66 -2.73
C SER A 259 3.31 10.35 -2.73
N ILE A 260 3.03 9.56 -3.76
CA ILE A 260 3.72 8.31 -4.05
C ILE A 260 4.21 8.32 -5.50
N ARG A 261 5.20 7.47 -5.78
CA ARG A 261 5.70 7.24 -7.14
C ARG A 261 5.34 5.84 -7.59
N VAL A 262 4.93 5.70 -8.84
CA VAL A 262 4.66 4.44 -9.52
C VAL A 262 5.63 4.36 -10.70
N ARG A 263 6.32 3.24 -10.84
CA ARG A 263 7.15 2.95 -12.01
C ARG A 263 6.39 2.03 -12.94
N ILE A 264 6.42 2.35 -14.23
CA ILE A 264 5.86 1.52 -15.29
C ILE A 264 7.07 1.03 -16.10
N TYR A 265 7.29 -0.28 -16.13
CA TYR A 265 8.30 -0.93 -16.96
C TYR A 265 7.63 -1.48 -18.21
N VAL A 266 8.24 -1.24 -19.37
CA VAL A 266 7.83 -1.86 -20.63
C VAL A 266 8.83 -2.97 -20.92
N GLU A 267 8.40 -4.22 -20.83
CA GLU A 267 9.21 -5.39 -21.20
C GLU A 267 9.24 -5.51 -22.74
N ASP A 268 9.84 -4.52 -23.41
CA ASP A 268 9.95 -4.48 -24.86
C ASP A 268 10.79 -5.67 -25.36
N SER A 269 10.12 -6.60 -26.03
CA SER A 269 10.74 -7.76 -26.68
C SER A 269 11.06 -7.49 -28.16
N GLY A 270 10.77 -6.30 -28.69
CA GLY A 270 10.82 -6.01 -30.13
C GLY A 270 9.82 -6.84 -30.96
N ASP A 271 9.67 -6.51 -32.25
CA ASP A 271 8.96 -7.37 -33.20
C ASP A 271 9.81 -8.62 -33.47
N ASP A 272 9.22 -9.81 -33.44
CA ASP A 272 9.84 -11.11 -33.79
C ASP A 272 8.95 -11.78 -34.87
N LEU A 273 9.43 -11.79 -36.11
CA LEU A 273 8.61 -12.13 -37.28
C LEU A 273 8.42 -13.64 -37.49
N ASP A 274 9.42 -14.46 -37.18
CA ASP A 274 9.35 -15.92 -37.34
C ASP A 274 9.10 -16.65 -36.01
N GLY A 275 9.18 -15.96 -34.88
CA GLY A 275 8.82 -16.42 -33.55
C GLY A 275 9.88 -17.27 -32.89
N ASP A 276 11.14 -17.14 -33.28
CA ASP A 276 12.26 -17.93 -32.75
C ASP A 276 12.74 -17.45 -31.36
N GLY A 277 12.28 -16.29 -30.89
CA GLY A 277 12.64 -15.69 -29.61
C GLY A 277 13.77 -14.65 -29.68
N VAL A 278 14.28 -14.33 -30.86
CA VAL A 278 15.21 -13.24 -31.14
C VAL A 278 14.46 -12.09 -31.84
N PRO A 279 14.58 -10.84 -31.37
CA PRO A 279 13.87 -9.74 -32.03
C PRO A 279 14.48 -9.40 -33.39
N ASN A 280 13.67 -8.95 -34.36
CA ASN A 280 14.09 -8.63 -35.73
C ASN A 280 15.28 -7.65 -35.85
N GLU A 281 15.52 -6.81 -34.84
CA GLU A 281 16.65 -5.87 -34.82
C GLU A 281 17.98 -6.52 -34.37
N GLN A 282 17.89 -7.70 -33.77
CA GLN A 282 19.00 -8.53 -33.30
C GLN A 282 19.09 -9.86 -34.07
N ASP A 283 18.13 -10.13 -34.93
CA ASP A 283 18.00 -11.34 -35.74
C ASP A 283 18.61 -11.13 -37.15
N SER A 284 19.60 -11.93 -37.52
CA SER A 284 20.22 -11.98 -38.85
C SER A 284 19.34 -12.69 -39.87
N CYS A 285 18.40 -13.51 -39.42
CA CYS A 285 17.43 -14.28 -40.17
C CYS A 285 15.93 -13.96 -39.85
N PRO A 286 15.44 -12.69 -39.87
CA PRO A 286 14.07 -12.32 -39.43
C PRO A 286 12.87 -12.94 -40.14
N GLU A 287 13.06 -13.72 -41.20
CA GLU A 287 11.98 -14.46 -41.88
C GLU A 287 12.35 -15.96 -42.01
N GLY A 288 13.22 -16.43 -41.11
CA GLY A 288 13.94 -17.70 -41.13
C GLY A 288 13.18 -18.85 -40.49
N MET A 289 13.91 -19.78 -39.87
CA MET A 289 13.30 -20.79 -39.02
C MET A 289 12.86 -20.14 -37.72
N GLY A 290 11.64 -20.44 -37.28
CA GLY A 290 11.18 -20.02 -35.96
C GLY A 290 10.06 -20.89 -35.43
N GLN A 291 9.11 -20.29 -34.73
CA GLN A 291 7.95 -20.97 -34.15
C GLN A 291 7.16 -21.78 -35.20
N ALA A 292 7.04 -21.26 -36.43
CA ALA A 292 6.34 -21.96 -37.51
C ALA A 292 6.99 -23.30 -37.89
N ASN A 293 8.31 -23.38 -37.69
CA ASN A 293 9.14 -24.55 -37.97
C ASN A 293 9.29 -25.45 -36.73
N GLY A 294 8.80 -25.00 -35.57
CA GLY A 294 8.92 -25.69 -34.29
C GLY A 294 10.30 -25.56 -33.66
N TRP A 295 11.01 -24.48 -34.00
CA TRP A 295 12.32 -24.13 -33.49
C TRP A 295 12.25 -22.83 -32.66
N VAL A 296 13.21 -22.67 -31.76
CA VAL A 296 13.43 -21.50 -30.90
C VAL A 296 14.95 -21.41 -30.72
N ALA A 297 15.50 -20.21 -30.88
CA ALA A 297 16.91 -19.87 -30.70
C ALA A 297 17.45 -20.41 -29.37
N ASN A 298 18.61 -21.06 -29.41
CA ASN A 298 19.30 -21.60 -28.25
C ASN A 298 20.73 -22.02 -28.59
N ASN A 299 21.62 -21.95 -27.60
CA ASN A 299 23.06 -22.26 -27.66
C ASN A 299 23.44 -23.66 -28.23
N ALA A 300 22.50 -24.55 -28.54
CA ALA A 300 22.80 -25.83 -29.17
C ALA A 300 22.58 -25.85 -30.69
N THR A 301 21.91 -24.85 -31.25
CA THR A 301 21.49 -24.78 -32.67
C THR A 301 21.46 -23.35 -33.22
N ASP A 302 22.10 -22.44 -32.52
CA ASP A 302 22.20 -20.98 -32.70
C ASP A 302 23.27 -20.55 -31.68
N ILE A 303 24.53 -20.76 -32.05
CA ILE A 303 25.66 -20.74 -31.09
C ILE A 303 26.19 -19.32 -30.85
N ASP A 304 26.21 -18.48 -31.87
CA ASP A 304 26.53 -17.04 -31.79
C ASP A 304 25.35 -16.17 -31.29
N ALA A 305 24.14 -16.75 -31.27
CA ALA A 305 22.90 -16.14 -30.82
C ALA A 305 22.41 -14.98 -31.71
N ASP A 306 22.60 -15.10 -33.02
CA ASP A 306 22.16 -14.12 -34.01
C ASP A 306 20.75 -14.39 -34.56
N GLY A 307 20.07 -15.46 -34.13
CA GLY A 307 18.71 -15.81 -34.56
C GLY A 307 18.67 -16.68 -35.82
N CYS A 308 19.81 -17.04 -36.40
CA CYS A 308 19.89 -18.01 -37.48
C CYS A 308 20.10 -19.43 -36.94
N HIS A 309 19.37 -20.40 -37.48
CA HIS A 309 19.63 -21.79 -37.13
C HIS A 309 20.90 -22.32 -37.82
N ASP A 310 21.93 -22.67 -37.02
CA ASP A 310 23.24 -23.26 -37.42
C ASP A 310 23.11 -24.26 -38.59
N GLY A 311 22.35 -25.35 -38.37
CA GLY A 311 22.24 -26.45 -39.32
C GLY A 311 21.42 -26.20 -40.60
N PHE A 312 20.81 -25.03 -40.82
CA PHE A 312 19.87 -24.83 -41.94
C PHE A 312 19.98 -23.50 -42.69
N GLU A 313 20.25 -22.40 -42.02
CA GLU A 313 20.21 -21.06 -42.63
C GLU A 313 21.41 -20.20 -42.31
N ASP A 314 22.11 -20.51 -41.22
CA ASP A 314 23.43 -19.98 -40.96
C ASP A 314 24.50 -20.71 -41.80
N ALA A 315 25.59 -20.02 -42.11
CA ALA A 315 26.73 -20.56 -42.83
C ALA A 315 28.07 -20.21 -42.16
N ASP A 316 28.03 -19.52 -41.02
CA ASP A 316 29.13 -19.02 -40.22
C ASP A 316 28.69 -19.09 -38.75
N ASP A 317 28.56 -20.32 -38.23
CA ASP A 317 27.85 -20.65 -36.99
C ASP A 317 28.37 -19.81 -35.79
N ASP A 318 29.65 -19.40 -35.75
CA ASP A 318 30.24 -18.65 -34.63
C ASP A 318 30.57 -17.17 -34.90
N ASP A 319 30.17 -16.64 -36.07
CA ASP A 319 30.36 -15.27 -36.57
C ASP A 319 31.82 -14.77 -36.45
N ASP A 320 32.79 -15.66 -36.63
CA ASP A 320 34.20 -15.32 -36.64
C ASP A 320 34.67 -14.73 -37.99
N GLY A 321 33.86 -14.91 -39.04
CA GLY A 321 34.06 -14.42 -40.40
C GLY A 321 34.60 -15.46 -41.39
N ILE A 322 34.80 -16.71 -40.98
CA ILE A 322 35.17 -17.86 -41.81
C ILE A 322 34.00 -18.84 -41.86
N LEU A 323 33.37 -18.97 -43.04
CA LEU A 323 32.25 -19.90 -43.23
C LEU A 323 32.61 -21.34 -42.80
N ASP A 324 31.67 -22.08 -42.20
CA ASP A 324 31.89 -23.43 -41.63
C ASP A 324 32.51 -24.45 -42.60
N VAL A 325 32.34 -24.22 -43.89
CA VAL A 325 32.89 -25.04 -44.99
C VAL A 325 34.42 -24.92 -45.10
N TYR A 326 34.97 -23.80 -44.62
CA TYR A 326 36.40 -23.49 -44.61
C TYR A 326 36.98 -23.43 -43.20
N ASP A 327 36.12 -23.48 -42.18
CA ASP A 327 36.49 -23.41 -40.77
C ASP A 327 36.71 -24.81 -40.16
N ASN A 328 37.85 -24.99 -39.50
CA ASN A 328 38.19 -26.20 -38.74
C ASN A 328 37.63 -26.18 -37.30
N CYS A 329 37.21 -25.02 -36.82
CA CYS A 329 36.68 -24.71 -35.50
C CYS A 329 35.35 -23.91 -35.51
N PRO A 330 34.28 -24.36 -36.23
CA PRO A 330 33.05 -23.59 -36.52
C PRO A 330 32.07 -23.44 -35.34
N GLN A 331 32.58 -23.40 -34.11
CA GLN A 331 31.77 -23.31 -32.89
C GLN A 331 32.42 -22.40 -31.83
N SER A 332 33.45 -21.66 -32.21
CA SER A 332 34.30 -20.86 -31.34
C SER A 332 33.89 -19.39 -31.30
N ILE A 333 32.93 -19.10 -30.43
CA ILE A 333 32.37 -17.74 -30.35
C ILE A 333 33.28 -16.72 -29.63
N GLY A 334 33.12 -15.44 -30.01
CA GLY A 334 33.60 -14.30 -29.22
C GLY A 334 34.93 -13.69 -29.67
N TRP A 335 35.37 -14.02 -30.87
CA TRP A 335 36.51 -13.42 -31.57
C TRP A 335 36.21 -13.35 -33.06
N VAL A 336 37.14 -12.83 -33.86
CA VAL A 336 37.01 -12.70 -35.31
C VAL A 336 38.32 -13.16 -35.91
N SER A 337 38.27 -13.98 -36.95
CA SER A 337 39.44 -14.43 -37.70
C SER A 337 40.17 -13.22 -38.31
N THR A 338 41.36 -12.95 -37.77
CA THR A 338 42.30 -11.99 -38.33
C THR A 338 43.69 -12.60 -38.35
N PRO A 339 44.61 -12.16 -39.25
CA PRO A 339 45.97 -12.68 -39.31
C PRO A 339 46.81 -12.54 -38.02
N GLU A 340 46.28 -11.85 -37.00
CA GLU A 340 46.89 -11.75 -35.68
C GLU A 340 46.44 -12.84 -34.70
N TYR A 341 45.28 -13.46 -34.93
CA TYR A 341 44.60 -14.41 -34.04
C TYR A 341 44.29 -15.77 -34.68
N ASP A 342 44.30 -15.83 -36.01
CA ASP A 342 44.18 -17.00 -36.88
C ASP A 342 45.19 -16.78 -38.02
N TYR A 343 46.40 -17.31 -37.84
CA TYR A 343 47.53 -16.97 -38.69
C TYR A 343 47.48 -17.67 -40.06
N ASP A 344 47.00 -18.91 -40.12
CA ASP A 344 46.86 -19.69 -41.35
C ASP A 344 45.50 -19.51 -42.05
N GLY A 345 44.52 -18.92 -41.36
CA GLY A 345 43.21 -18.56 -41.88
C GLY A 345 42.23 -19.73 -41.91
N ASP A 346 42.37 -20.71 -41.02
CA ASP A 346 41.55 -21.91 -40.97
C ASP A 346 40.32 -21.81 -40.05
N GLY A 347 40.09 -20.64 -39.44
CA GLY A 347 38.97 -20.37 -38.52
C GLY A 347 39.19 -20.88 -37.10
N CYS A 348 40.37 -21.44 -36.78
CA CYS A 348 40.74 -21.78 -35.42
C CYS A 348 41.57 -20.66 -34.78
N HIS A 349 41.22 -20.28 -33.55
CA HIS A 349 42.02 -19.29 -32.83
C HIS A 349 43.37 -19.89 -32.38
N ASP A 350 44.48 -19.36 -32.89
CA ASP A 350 45.89 -19.72 -32.59
C ASP A 350 46.11 -20.09 -31.11
N ALA A 351 45.75 -19.18 -30.20
CA ALA A 351 46.02 -19.35 -28.77
C ALA A 351 45.05 -20.27 -28.01
N LEU A 352 43.90 -20.64 -28.57
CA LEU A 352 42.81 -21.30 -27.84
C LEU A 352 42.51 -22.70 -28.35
N GLU A 353 42.55 -22.91 -29.66
CA GLU A 353 41.97 -24.10 -30.30
C GLU A 353 42.87 -24.68 -31.39
N ASP A 354 43.63 -23.82 -32.07
CA ASP A 354 44.66 -24.26 -32.98
C ASP A 354 45.94 -24.70 -32.22
N ASN A 355 46.66 -25.65 -32.78
CA ASN A 355 47.97 -26.09 -32.27
C ASN A 355 49.00 -26.19 -33.40
N ASP A 356 48.69 -25.67 -34.59
CA ASP A 356 49.48 -25.69 -35.83
C ASP A 356 49.25 -24.34 -36.55
N ASP A 357 49.72 -23.26 -35.91
CA ASP A 357 49.40 -21.86 -36.23
C ASP A 357 49.71 -21.47 -37.70
N ASP A 358 50.57 -22.19 -38.43
CA ASP A 358 50.87 -21.92 -39.85
C ASP A 358 50.38 -23.01 -40.84
N GLY A 359 49.72 -24.05 -40.34
CA GLY A 359 49.05 -25.08 -41.12
C GLY A 359 50.01 -25.99 -41.89
N ASP A 360 51.17 -26.28 -41.33
CA ASP A 360 52.23 -27.08 -41.97
C ASP A 360 52.20 -28.59 -41.61
N SER A 361 51.32 -28.96 -40.66
CA SER A 361 51.14 -30.30 -40.07
C SER A 361 52.13 -30.66 -38.94
N ILE A 362 52.97 -29.76 -38.47
CA ILE A 362 53.79 -29.88 -37.27
C ILE A 362 53.18 -28.99 -36.18
N ILE A 363 52.97 -29.57 -34.99
CA ILE A 363 52.36 -28.79 -33.90
C ILE A 363 53.33 -27.74 -33.36
N ASP A 364 52.84 -26.58 -32.92
CA ASP A 364 53.67 -25.45 -32.46
C ASP A 364 54.67 -25.81 -31.36
N ALA A 365 54.33 -26.82 -30.55
CA ALA A 365 55.17 -27.29 -29.44
C ALA A 365 56.41 -28.05 -29.91
N ASP A 366 56.33 -28.65 -31.10
CA ASP A 366 57.40 -29.43 -31.74
C ASP A 366 58.00 -28.68 -32.96
N ASP A 367 57.47 -27.50 -33.29
CA ASP A 367 57.88 -26.64 -34.40
C ASP A 367 58.90 -25.55 -33.97
N SER A 368 60.00 -25.42 -34.73
CA SER A 368 61.01 -24.37 -34.63
C SER A 368 60.56 -23.04 -35.24
N CYS A 369 59.60 -23.08 -36.16
CA CYS A 369 59.01 -21.99 -36.93
C CYS A 369 57.47 -21.93 -36.80
N PRO A 370 56.89 -21.88 -35.58
CA PRO A 370 55.44 -21.98 -35.33
C PRO A 370 54.58 -20.87 -35.95
N LYS A 371 55.17 -19.87 -36.61
CA LYS A 371 54.47 -18.85 -37.42
C LYS A 371 55.31 -18.58 -38.66
N GLY A 372 55.57 -19.65 -39.39
CA GLY A 372 56.40 -19.69 -40.58
C GLY A 372 55.58 -19.51 -41.84
N ALA A 373 55.95 -20.25 -42.86
CA ALA A 373 55.32 -20.16 -44.15
C ALA A 373 53.95 -20.83 -44.07
N LEU A 374 52.93 -20.15 -44.57
CA LEU A 374 51.57 -20.65 -44.45
C LEU A 374 51.28 -21.86 -45.36
N ASN A 375 50.51 -22.81 -44.83
CA ASN A 375 49.73 -23.82 -45.55
C ASN A 375 50.57 -24.69 -46.51
N TRP A 376 51.68 -25.27 -46.05
CA TRP A 376 52.49 -26.21 -46.83
C TRP A 376 52.79 -27.46 -46.00
N PRO A 377 52.69 -28.68 -46.56
CA PRO A 377 52.94 -29.87 -45.75
C PRO A 377 54.43 -30.04 -45.43
N SER A 378 54.77 -30.19 -44.16
CA SER A 378 56.07 -30.68 -43.72
C SER A 378 56.29 -32.13 -44.20
N THR A 379 57.30 -32.31 -45.03
CA THR A 379 57.69 -33.61 -45.60
C THR A 379 59.20 -33.66 -45.75
N PHE A 380 59.80 -34.85 -45.78
CA PHE A 380 61.24 -35.05 -46.07
C PHE A 380 61.78 -34.42 -47.38
N SER A 381 60.93 -33.79 -48.20
CA SER A 381 61.34 -33.06 -49.40
C SER A 381 61.22 -31.53 -49.30
N SER A 382 60.59 -31.03 -48.24
CA SER A 382 60.35 -29.60 -47.96
C SER A 382 60.82 -29.16 -46.58
N ASP A 383 61.03 -30.12 -45.68
CA ASP A 383 61.52 -30.01 -44.30
C ASP A 383 62.27 -31.32 -43.98
N TRP A 384 63.60 -31.28 -44.11
CA TRP A 384 64.41 -32.48 -44.13
C TRP A 384 64.63 -33.11 -42.75
N ASP A 385 64.74 -32.32 -41.69
CA ASP A 385 64.88 -32.79 -40.32
C ASP A 385 63.55 -32.82 -39.53
N SER A 386 62.46 -32.35 -40.14
CA SER A 386 61.08 -32.39 -39.64
C SER A 386 60.88 -31.50 -38.42
N ASP A 387 61.48 -30.31 -38.44
CA ASP A 387 61.40 -29.33 -37.37
C ASP A 387 60.35 -28.22 -37.59
N GLY A 388 59.58 -28.29 -38.68
CA GLY A 388 58.51 -27.34 -39.04
C GLY A 388 59.02 -26.04 -39.68
N CYS A 389 60.34 -25.87 -39.84
CA CYS A 389 60.87 -24.78 -40.66
C CYS A 389 61.01 -25.22 -42.12
N ARG A 390 60.48 -24.42 -43.05
CA ARG A 390 60.61 -24.75 -44.47
C ARG A 390 62.03 -24.55 -44.99
N ASP A 391 62.64 -25.60 -45.53
CA ASP A 391 64.00 -25.63 -46.12
C ASP A 391 64.27 -24.45 -47.09
N MET A 392 63.25 -24.00 -47.83
CA MET A 392 63.47 -23.05 -48.93
C MET A 392 63.61 -21.59 -48.50
N ASP A 393 63.10 -21.19 -47.35
CA ASP A 393 63.04 -19.79 -46.94
C ASP A 393 63.07 -19.48 -45.44
N GLU A 394 62.93 -20.48 -44.57
CA GLU A 394 62.83 -20.27 -43.12
C GLU A 394 63.87 -21.06 -42.34
N ASP A 395 64.25 -22.25 -42.83
CA ASP A 395 65.35 -23.02 -42.28
C ASP A 395 66.71 -22.59 -42.85
N HIS A 396 67.73 -22.57 -42.00
CA HIS A 396 69.11 -22.25 -42.33
C HIS A 396 70.06 -23.44 -42.12
N ASP A 397 69.60 -24.55 -41.55
CA ASP A 397 70.36 -25.76 -41.20
C ASP A 397 69.49 -27.02 -41.46
N ASP A 398 69.11 -27.25 -42.72
CA ASP A 398 68.14 -28.27 -43.19
C ASP A 398 68.33 -29.70 -42.60
N ASP A 399 69.50 -30.06 -42.07
CA ASP A 399 69.75 -31.38 -41.46
C ASP A 399 70.18 -31.38 -39.98
N SER A 400 70.07 -30.23 -39.31
CA SER A 400 70.35 -30.03 -37.88
C SER A 400 71.75 -30.51 -37.45
N ASP A 401 72.75 -30.49 -38.35
CA ASP A 401 74.11 -30.93 -38.07
C ASP A 401 75.03 -29.81 -37.53
N GLY A 402 74.52 -28.58 -37.50
CA GLY A 402 75.19 -27.38 -37.01
C GLY A 402 75.98 -26.64 -38.08
N PHE A 403 75.75 -26.93 -39.37
CA PHE A 403 76.37 -26.27 -40.50
C PHE A 403 75.36 -26.02 -41.63
N ASN A 404 75.16 -24.75 -41.96
CA ASN A 404 74.46 -24.32 -43.19
C ASN A 404 75.00 -24.92 -44.50
#